data_AF-A0A973DEI3-F1
#
_entry.id   AF-A0A973DEI3-F1
#
_cell.length_a   1.000
_cell.length_b   1.000
_cell.length_c   1.000
_cell.angle_alpha   90.00
_cell.angle_beta   90.00
_cell.angle_gamma   90.00
#
_symmetry.space_group_name_H-M   'P 1'
#
loop_
_entity.id
_entity.type
_entity.pdbx_description
1 polymer ?
#
loop_
_entity_poly.entity_id
_entity_poly.type
_entity_poly.pdbx_seq_one_letter_code
_entity_poly.pdbx_strand_id
1 'polypeptide(L)'
;MAAFIPLAAAAFQVGQQRAQADVELGESKVQAEQEELGAVQRESDRKERLSIALASQNAAAGAGGIAAFEGSPLTVLKEDVRREEVATKRDAFSTKLSSLTTRSRGKARSKSLRSQSLLTSAKAVVDFSGKT
;
A
#
# COMPACT_ATOMS: atom_id res chain seq x y z
N MET A 1 20.64 38.88 -28.74
CA MET A 1 19.96 38.64 -27.44
C MET A 1 19.03 37.41 -27.50
N ALA A 2 19.53 36.19 -27.77
CA ALA A 2 18.65 35.00 -27.93
C ALA A 2 19.06 33.77 -27.09
N ALA A 3 20.17 33.83 -26.34
CA ALA A 3 20.73 32.67 -25.63
C ALA A 3 20.25 32.48 -24.17
N PHE A 4 19.49 33.43 -23.60
CA PHE A 4 19.11 33.41 -22.18
C PHE A 4 17.84 32.57 -21.87
N ILE A 5 16.98 32.34 -22.87
CA ILE A 5 15.71 31.60 -22.72
C ILE A 5 15.91 30.09 -22.45
N PRO A 6 16.84 29.34 -23.08
CA PRO A 6 16.95 27.89 -22.88
C PRO A 6 17.44 27.49 -21.48
N LEU A 7 18.28 28.29 -20.83
CA LEU A 7 18.82 27.96 -19.50
C LEU A 7 17.77 28.15 -18.39
N ALA A 8 16.95 29.21 -18.48
CA ALA A 8 15.85 29.46 -17.54
C ALA A 8 14.77 28.38 -17.65
N ALA A 9 14.43 27.93 -18.86
CA ALA A 9 13.49 26.84 -19.09
C ALA A 9 13.98 25.50 -18.51
N ALA A 10 15.28 25.20 -18.68
CA ALA A 10 15.88 23.99 -18.11
C ALA A 10 15.92 24.02 -16.58
N ALA A 11 16.26 25.16 -15.96
CA ALA A 11 16.24 25.32 -14.51
C ALA A 11 14.83 25.12 -13.93
N PHE A 12 13.81 25.65 -14.61
CA PHE A 12 12.41 25.46 -14.23
C PHE A 12 11.99 23.98 -14.34
N GLN A 13 12.34 23.29 -15.42
CA GLN A 13 12.08 21.86 -15.58
C GLN A 13 12.77 21.00 -14.51
N VAL A 14 14.02 21.31 -14.17
CA VAL A 14 14.75 20.62 -13.09
C VAL A 14 14.06 20.83 -11.74
N GLY A 15 13.61 22.06 -11.47
CA GLY A 15 12.83 22.38 -10.28
C GLY A 15 11.53 21.56 -10.20
N GLN A 16 10.79 21.47 -11.30
CA GLN A 16 9.56 20.68 -11.36
C GLN A 16 9.83 19.18 -11.18
N GLN A 17 10.84 18.62 -11.82
CA GLN A 17 11.17 17.19 -11.70
C GLN A 17 11.60 16.81 -10.27
N ARG A 18 12.29 17.71 -9.56
CA ARG A 18 12.63 17.51 -8.14
C ARG A 18 11.42 17.60 -7.23
N ALA A 19 10.55 18.59 -7.43
CA ALA A 19 9.31 18.71 -6.67
C ALA A 19 8.39 17.49 -6.89
N GLN A 20 8.26 17.02 -8.15
CA GLN A 20 7.54 15.79 -8.47
C GLN A 20 8.14 14.56 -7.79
N ALA A 21 9.47 14.47 -7.70
CA ALA A 21 10.11 13.34 -7.01
C ALA A 21 9.79 13.28 -5.51
N ASP A 22 9.57 14.42 -4.87
CA ASP A 22 9.20 14.51 -3.45
C ASP A 22 7.72 14.22 -3.24
N VAL A 23 6.85 14.73 -4.12
CA VAL A 23 5.42 14.41 -4.14
C VAL A 23 5.19 12.92 -4.33
N GLU A 24 5.82 12.30 -5.33
CA GLU A 24 5.67 10.86 -5.60
C GLU A 24 6.14 9.98 -4.43
N LEU A 25 7.21 10.40 -3.73
CA LEU A 25 7.67 9.71 -2.53
C LEU A 25 6.62 9.83 -1.40
N GLY A 26 6.08 11.03 -1.20
CA GLY A 26 5.03 11.29 -0.21
C GLY A 26 3.77 10.47 -0.48
N GLU A 27 3.25 10.53 -1.71
CA GLU A 27 2.07 9.78 -2.15
C GLU A 27 2.25 8.27 -1.93
N SER A 28 3.41 7.72 -2.29
CA SER A 28 3.68 6.28 -2.08
C SER A 28 3.69 5.86 -0.61
N LYS A 29 4.09 6.76 0.30
CA LYS A 29 4.04 6.50 1.75
C LYS A 29 2.60 6.52 2.25
N VAL A 30 1.85 7.55 1.86
CA VAL A 30 0.44 7.70 2.24
C VAL A 30 -0.39 6.52 1.72
N GLN A 31 -0.18 6.10 0.47
CA GLN A 31 -0.85 4.92 -0.09
C GLN A 31 -0.52 3.64 0.69
N ALA A 32 0.76 3.44 1.06
CA ALA A 32 1.14 2.29 1.87
C ALA A 32 0.53 2.33 3.28
N GLU A 33 0.41 3.50 3.90
CA GLU A 33 -0.26 3.69 5.18
C GLU A 33 -1.78 3.45 5.09
N GLN A 34 -2.43 3.92 4.03
CA GLN A 34 -3.85 3.66 3.77
C GLN A 34 -4.13 2.16 3.61
N GLU A 35 -3.23 1.43 2.95
CA GLU A 35 -3.37 -0.01 2.78
C GLU A 35 -3.19 -0.78 4.09
N GLU A 36 -2.25 -0.34 4.94
CA GLU A 36 -2.06 -0.88 6.30
C GLU A 36 -3.29 -0.59 7.18
N LEU A 37 -3.81 0.64 7.17
CA LEU A 37 -5.04 1.02 7.90
C LEU A 37 -6.27 0.25 7.41
N GLY A 38 -6.43 0.10 6.09
CA GLY A 38 -7.52 -0.67 5.50
C GLY A 38 -7.47 -2.15 5.87
N ALA A 39 -6.30 -2.73 6.08
CA ALA A 39 -6.18 -4.08 6.61
C ALA A 39 -6.58 -4.18 8.08
N VAL A 40 -6.15 -3.21 8.92
CA VAL A 40 -6.56 -3.15 10.33
C VAL A 40 -8.09 -3.03 10.46
N GLN A 41 -8.72 -2.19 9.65
CA GLN A 41 -10.18 -2.05 9.65
C GLN A 41 -10.87 -3.37 9.27
N ARG A 42 -10.42 -4.02 8.19
CA ARG A 42 -10.95 -5.34 7.78
C ARG A 42 -10.80 -6.39 8.86
N GLU A 43 -9.72 -6.36 9.63
CA GLU A 43 -9.51 -7.26 10.76
C GLU A 43 -10.47 -6.95 11.93
N SER A 44 -10.69 -5.65 12.23
CA SER A 44 -11.67 -5.21 13.22
C SER A 44 -13.08 -5.66 12.87
N ASP A 45 -13.54 -5.38 11.65
CA ASP A 45 -14.87 -5.76 11.17
C ASP A 45 -15.06 -7.29 11.13
N ARG A 46 -13.97 -8.04 10.93
CA ARG A 46 -14.00 -9.50 10.98
C ARG A 46 -14.18 -9.98 12.42
N LYS A 47 -13.43 -9.44 13.38
CA LYS A 47 -13.54 -9.79 14.81
C LYS A 47 -14.94 -9.48 15.36
N GLU A 48 -15.52 -8.36 14.95
CA GLU A 48 -16.90 -8.00 15.31
C GLU A 48 -17.91 -9.00 14.75
N ARG A 49 -17.81 -9.36 13.46
CA ARG A 49 -18.67 -10.40 12.88
C ARG A 49 -18.51 -11.75 13.56
N LEU A 50 -17.29 -12.12 13.92
CA LEU A 50 -16.98 -13.37 14.61
C LEU A 50 -17.57 -13.39 16.04
N SER A 51 -17.48 -12.27 16.77
CA SER A 51 -18.05 -12.16 18.12
C SER A 51 -19.58 -12.25 18.09
N ILE A 52 -20.24 -11.60 17.12
CA ILE A 52 -21.70 -11.67 16.92
C ILE A 52 -22.12 -13.09 16.55
N ALA A 53 -21.38 -13.76 15.65
CA ALA A 53 -21.65 -15.14 15.25
C ALA A 53 -21.47 -16.13 16.40
N LEU A 54 -20.46 -15.94 17.26
CA LEU A 54 -20.27 -16.76 18.46
C LEU A 54 -21.39 -16.53 19.49
N ALA A 55 -21.81 -15.28 19.69
CA ALA A 55 -22.90 -14.95 20.58
C ALA A 55 -24.23 -15.57 20.11
N SER A 56 -24.53 -15.51 18.79
CA SER A 56 -25.75 -16.10 18.23
C SER A 56 -25.73 -17.63 18.30
N GLN A 57 -24.57 -18.26 18.10
CA GLN A 57 -24.42 -19.71 18.26
C GLN A 57 -24.54 -20.16 19.71
N ASN A 58 -23.98 -19.42 20.67
CA ASN A 58 -24.16 -19.71 22.10
C ASN A 58 -25.64 -19.62 22.50
N ALA A 59 -26.38 -18.62 21.99
CA ALA A 59 -27.82 -18.51 22.21
C ALA A 59 -28.60 -19.68 21.59
N ALA A 60 -28.27 -20.07 20.36
CA ALA A 60 -28.90 -21.21 19.67
C ALA A 60 -28.60 -22.56 20.35
N ALA A 61 -27.36 -22.74 20.83
CA ALA A 61 -26.93 -23.93 21.56
C ALA A 61 -27.63 -24.06 22.92
N GLY A 62 -27.84 -22.95 23.63
CA GLY A 62 -28.61 -22.91 24.88
C GLY A 62 -30.10 -23.23 24.68
N ALA A 63 -30.66 -22.92 23.50
CA ALA A 63 -32.05 -23.19 23.17
C ALA A 63 -32.30 -24.60 22.59
N GLY A 64 -31.31 -25.21 21.92
CA GLY A 64 -31.50 -26.41 21.10
C GLY A 64 -30.95 -27.74 21.67
N GLY A 65 -30.04 -27.71 22.64
CA GLY A 65 -29.36 -28.91 23.15
C GLY A 65 -28.35 -29.49 22.14
N ILE A 66 -27.05 -29.44 22.46
CA ILE A 66 -25.99 -29.82 21.52
C ILE A 66 -25.81 -31.34 21.49
N ALA A 67 -26.30 -32.02 20.45
CA ALA A 67 -25.91 -33.41 20.17
C ALA A 67 -24.60 -33.44 19.35
N ALA A 68 -23.53 -33.94 19.95
CA ALA A 68 -22.20 -34.05 19.35
C ALA A 68 -22.07 -35.27 18.42
N PHE A 69 -22.71 -35.26 17.25
CA PHE A 69 -22.45 -36.23 16.18
C PHE A 69 -21.41 -35.72 15.17
N GLU A 70 -20.85 -36.58 14.32
CA GLU A 70 -20.01 -36.15 13.19
C GLU A 70 -20.87 -35.29 12.24
N GLY A 71 -20.57 -33.99 12.15
CA GLY A 71 -21.46 -32.97 11.58
C GLY A 71 -22.10 -32.05 12.63
N SER A 72 -21.79 -32.24 13.91
CA SER A 72 -22.21 -31.35 14.98
C SER A 72 -21.70 -29.93 14.71
N PRO A 73 -22.46 -28.92 15.17
CA PRO A 73 -22.08 -27.52 15.04
C PRO A 73 -20.64 -27.24 15.50
N LEU A 74 -20.16 -27.98 16.50
CA LEU A 74 -18.83 -27.81 17.08
C LEU A 74 -17.69 -28.21 16.13
N THR A 75 -17.86 -29.29 15.38
CA THR A 75 -16.86 -29.76 14.40
C THR A 75 -16.78 -28.85 13.18
N VAL A 76 -17.93 -28.36 12.70
CA VAL A 76 -17.99 -27.38 11.61
C VAL A 76 -17.34 -26.07 12.04
N LEU A 77 -17.60 -25.61 13.26
CA LEU A 77 -17.01 -24.39 13.80
C LEU A 77 -15.47 -24.45 13.86
N LYS A 78 -14.91 -25.59 14.28
CA LYS A 78 -13.44 -25.76 14.35
C LYS A 78 -12.79 -25.66 12.97
N GLU A 79 -13.41 -26.26 11.95
CA GLU A 79 -12.91 -26.19 10.59
C GLU A 79 -13.06 -24.78 10.00
N ASP A 80 -14.17 -24.09 10.28
CA ASP A 80 -14.38 -22.70 9.87
C ASP A 80 -13.37 -21.76 10.52
N VAL A 81 -13.11 -21.90 11.82
CA VAL A 81 -12.07 -21.14 12.53
C VAL A 81 -10.70 -21.36 11.89
N ARG A 82 -10.34 -22.61 11.61
CA ARG A 82 -9.06 -22.95 10.96
C ARG A 82 -8.95 -22.32 9.57
N ARG A 83 -10.03 -22.34 8.76
CA ARG A 83 -10.06 -21.71 7.43
C ARG A 83 -9.92 -20.20 7.52
N GLU A 84 -10.60 -19.58 8.48
CA GLU A 84 -10.51 -18.15 8.76
C GLU A 84 -9.12 -17.72 9.21
N GLU A 85 -8.44 -18.50 10.06
CA GLU A 85 -7.06 -18.22 10.47
C GLU A 85 -6.10 -18.23 9.28
N VAL A 86 -6.22 -19.22 8.39
CA VAL A 86 -5.41 -19.31 7.18
C VAL A 86 -5.68 -18.14 6.24
N ALA A 87 -6.95 -17.78 6.04
CA ALA A 87 -7.34 -16.63 5.23
C ALA A 87 -6.78 -15.32 5.80
N THR A 88 -6.82 -15.15 7.12
CA THR A 88 -6.30 -13.97 7.83
C THR A 88 -4.79 -13.85 7.68
N LYS A 89 -4.04 -14.94 7.88
CA LYS A 89 -2.59 -14.97 7.67
C LYS A 89 -2.21 -14.62 6.23
N ARG A 90 -2.98 -15.12 5.26
CA ARG A 90 -2.78 -14.80 3.84
C ARG A 90 -3.01 -13.32 3.55
N ASP A 91 -4.10 -12.75 4.05
CA ASP A 91 -4.46 -11.33 3.85
C ASP A 91 -3.45 -10.38 4.52
N ALA A 92 -2.98 -10.72 5.72
CA ALA A 92 -1.92 -9.98 6.40
C ALA A 92 -0.61 -10.00 5.60
N PHE A 93 -0.23 -11.17 5.06
CA PHE A 93 0.95 -11.30 4.23
C PHE A 93 0.83 -10.52 2.91
N SER A 94 -0.31 -10.61 2.21
CA SER A 94 -0.52 -9.88 0.96
C SER A 94 -0.53 -8.37 1.18
N THR A 95 -1.15 -7.89 2.26
CA THR A 95 -1.15 -6.48 2.63
C THR A 95 0.28 -5.99 2.89
N LYS A 96 1.06 -6.74 3.68
CA LYS A 96 2.46 -6.41 3.97
C LYS A 96 3.30 -6.37 2.70
N LEU A 97 3.11 -7.32 1.79
CA LEU A 97 3.81 -7.36 0.52
C LEU A 97 3.43 -6.16 -0.36
N SER A 98 2.16 -5.80 -0.41
CA SER A 98 1.66 -4.66 -1.17
C SER A 98 2.21 -3.34 -0.64
N SER A 99 2.16 -3.11 0.67
CA SER A 99 2.70 -1.88 1.29
C SER A 99 4.22 -1.74 1.06
N LEU A 100 4.98 -2.84 1.17
CA LEU A 100 6.41 -2.88 0.85
C LEU A 100 6.67 -2.57 -0.63
N THR A 101 5.88 -3.17 -1.52
CA THR A 101 6.03 -2.98 -2.96
C THR A 101 5.73 -1.52 -3.33
N THR A 102 4.66 -0.95 -2.82
CA THR A 102 4.27 0.46 -3.01
C THR A 102 5.37 1.40 -2.53
N ARG A 103 5.89 1.21 -1.31
CA ARG A 103 7.03 1.98 -0.78
C ARG A 103 8.29 1.84 -1.64
N SER A 104 8.60 0.64 -2.12
CA SER A 104 9.78 0.41 -2.96
C SER A 104 9.64 1.07 -4.34
N ARG A 105 8.45 1.02 -4.94
CA ARG A 105 8.15 1.64 -6.24
C ARG A 105 8.24 3.15 -6.15
N GLY A 106 7.66 3.76 -5.12
CA GLY A 106 7.76 5.20 -4.90
C GLY A 106 9.22 5.66 -4.72
N LYS A 107 10.02 4.92 -3.93
CA LYS A 107 11.46 5.20 -3.79
C LYS A 107 12.21 5.08 -5.12
N ALA A 108 11.96 4.03 -5.90
CA ALA A 108 12.61 3.83 -7.19
C ALA A 108 12.24 4.94 -8.19
N ARG A 109 10.96 5.32 -8.24
CA ARG A 109 10.46 6.38 -9.12
C ARG A 109 11.00 7.75 -8.74
N SER A 110 11.03 8.08 -7.45
CA SER A 110 11.66 9.31 -6.94
C SER A 110 13.14 9.40 -7.33
N LYS A 111 13.90 8.29 -7.20
CA LYS A 111 15.30 8.23 -7.64
C LYS A 111 15.44 8.43 -9.16
N SER A 112 14.57 7.83 -9.96
CA SER A 112 14.56 8.00 -11.41
C SER A 112 14.26 9.45 -11.83
N LEU A 113 13.32 10.11 -11.17
CA LEU A 113 13.00 11.52 -11.45
C LEU A 113 14.17 12.44 -11.06
N ARG A 114 14.82 12.16 -9.92
CA ARG A 114 16.03 12.89 -9.52
C ARG A 114 17.18 12.69 -10.51
N SER A 115 17.43 11.47 -10.99
CA SER A 115 18.48 11.23 -12.00
C SER A 115 18.16 11.91 -13.34
N GLN A 116 16.90 11.90 -13.78
CA GLN A 116 16.46 12.66 -14.95
C GLN A 116 16.68 14.16 -14.78
N SER A 117 16.47 14.70 -13.58
CA SER A 117 16.77 16.11 -13.29
C SER A 117 18.25 16.44 -13.41
N LEU A 118 19.14 15.53 -12.99
CA LEU A 118 20.58 15.70 -13.14
C LEU A 118 21.00 15.66 -14.62
N LEU A 119 20.46 14.73 -15.39
CA LEU A 119 20.73 14.64 -16.84
C LEU A 119 20.24 15.89 -17.58
N THR A 120 19.05 16.39 -17.23
CA THR A 120 18.50 17.62 -17.80
C THR A 120 19.38 18.82 -17.47
N SER A 121 19.87 18.92 -16.22
CA SER A 121 20.80 19.98 -15.82
C SER A 121 22.16 19.88 -16.53
N ALA A 122 22.72 18.68 -16.67
CA ALA A 122 24.00 18.46 -17.34
C ALA A 122 23.91 18.81 -18.83
N LYS A 123 22.82 18.40 -19.50
CA LYS A 123 22.57 18.76 -20.90
C LYS A 123 22.47 20.27 -21.10
N ALA A 124 21.76 20.97 -20.21
CA ALA A 124 21.63 22.43 -20.28
C ALA A 124 22.98 23.16 -20.13
N VAL A 125 23.88 22.64 -19.29
CA VAL A 125 25.24 23.18 -19.14
C VAL A 125 26.09 22.95 -20.39
N VAL A 126 26.03 21.75 -20.98
CA VAL A 126 26.76 21.43 -22.23
C VAL A 126 26.25 22.29 -23.39
N ASP A 127 24.93 22.44 -23.54
CA ASP A 127 24.31 23.26 -24.58
C ASP A 127 24.63 24.76 -24.44
N PHE A 128 24.89 25.22 -23.22
CA PHE A 128 25.35 26.59 -22.96
C PHE A 128 26.83 26.77 -23.32
N SER A 129 27.70 25.83 -22.93
CA SER A 129 29.14 25.87 -23.22
C SER A 129 29.48 25.68 -24.70
N GLY A 130 28.66 24.97 -25.48
CA GLY A 130 28.88 24.78 -26.92
C GLY A 130 28.42 25.96 -27.79
N LYS A 131 27.82 26.99 -27.19
CA LYS A 131 27.31 28.19 -27.88
C LYS A 131 28.15 29.45 -27.62
N THR A 132 29.20 29.36 -26.80
CA THR A 132 30.24 30.38 -26.59
C THR A 132 31.44 30.10 -27.47
#